data_AF-A0AAP0FZ76-F1
#
_entry.id   AF-A0AAP0FZ76-F1
#
_cell.length_a   1.000
_cell.length_b   1.000
_cell.length_c   1.000
_cell.angle_alpha   90.00
_cell.angle_beta   90.00
_cell.angle_gamma   90.00
#
_symmetry.space_group_name_H-M   'P 1'
#
loop_
_entity.id
_entity.type
_entity.pdbx_description
1 polymer ?
#
loop_
_entity_poly.entity_id
_entity_poly.type
_entity_poly.pdbx_seq_one_letter_code
_entity_poly.pdbx_strand_id
1 'polypeptide(L)'
;MASRQMEEIQKKLSILSYHRANAPSQSLLYAGVERYALLEWLFFRLLGDRSPFTQQNWQGDNMDRDDETARIQYLAEIANFLGITPMIDTDVIQGRGSYEERAELLHLVVDLVEASCYADNPEWSVDEQLSKDVQLLDSIAEKQAQIFSEEFKLFPADVQIQSVYPL
;
A
#
# COMPACT_ATOMS: atom_id res chain seq x y z
N MET A 1 11.00 -14.15 -8.87
CA MET A 1 10.86 -13.04 -7.90
C MET A 1 9.40 -12.65 -7.79
N ALA A 2 8.73 -12.33 -8.90
CA ALA A 2 7.27 -12.14 -9.04
C ALA A 2 6.36 -13.10 -8.23
N SER A 3 6.53 -14.42 -8.34
CA SER A 3 5.70 -15.41 -7.60
C SER A 3 5.77 -15.25 -6.08
N ARG A 4 6.96 -14.94 -5.53
CA ARG A 4 7.14 -14.82 -4.08
C ARG A 4 6.40 -13.62 -3.49
N GLN A 5 6.34 -12.51 -4.23
CA GLN A 5 5.63 -11.30 -3.79
C GLN A 5 4.14 -11.57 -3.65
N MET A 6 3.53 -12.29 -4.58
CA MET A 6 2.12 -12.66 -4.46
C MET A 6 1.85 -13.70 -3.37
N GLU A 7 2.77 -14.63 -3.13
CA GLU A 7 2.69 -15.57 -2.01
C GLU A 7 2.68 -14.82 -0.66
N GLU A 8 3.51 -13.78 -0.53
CA GLU A 8 3.54 -12.91 0.65
C GLU A 8 2.24 -12.11 0.80
N ILE A 9 1.76 -11.48 -0.27
CA ILE A 9 0.48 -10.75 -0.28
C ILE A 9 -0.66 -11.67 0.18
N GLN A 10 -0.77 -12.88 -0.38
CA GLN A 10 -1.83 -13.83 -0.01
C GLN A 10 -1.72 -14.30 1.43
N LYS A 11 -0.50 -14.51 1.93
CA LYS A 11 -0.26 -14.82 3.35
C LYS A 11 -0.74 -13.68 4.24
N LYS A 12 -0.40 -12.43 3.93
CA LYS A 12 -0.85 -11.24 4.67
C LYS A 12 -2.36 -11.08 4.62
N LEU A 13 -2.98 -11.22 3.44
CA LEU A 13 -4.44 -11.21 3.30
C LEU A 13 -5.12 -12.27 4.17
N SER A 14 -4.51 -13.44 4.32
CA SER A 14 -5.02 -14.51 5.19
C SER A 14 -4.95 -14.11 6.68
N ILE A 15 -3.83 -13.54 7.13
CA ILE A 15 -3.67 -13.04 8.51
C ILE A 15 -4.68 -11.93 8.79
N LEU A 16 -4.85 -11.03 7.82
CA LEU A 16 -5.81 -9.93 7.84
C LEU A 16 -7.27 -10.41 7.75
N SER A 17 -7.52 -11.71 7.61
CA SER A 17 -8.86 -12.31 7.52
C SER A 17 -9.68 -11.81 6.32
N TYR A 18 -9.03 -11.54 5.19
CA TYR A 18 -9.74 -11.32 3.93
C TYR A 18 -10.39 -12.63 3.46
N HIS A 19 -11.72 -12.62 3.29
CA HIS A 19 -12.50 -13.83 3.02
C HIS A 19 -12.13 -14.57 1.71
N ARG A 20 -11.47 -13.88 0.77
CA ARG A 20 -11.04 -14.40 -0.54
C ARG A 20 -9.50 -14.38 -0.68
N ALA A 21 -8.78 -14.49 0.44
CA ALA A 21 -7.31 -14.51 0.44
C ALA A 21 -6.70 -15.65 -0.40
N ASN A 22 -7.45 -16.73 -0.63
CA ASN A 22 -7.05 -17.88 -1.46
C ASN A 22 -7.44 -17.73 -2.95
N ALA A 23 -7.99 -16.59 -3.37
CA ALA A 23 -8.31 -16.35 -4.77
C ALA A 23 -7.04 -16.43 -5.64
N PRO A 24 -7.14 -16.88 -6.91
CA PRO A 24 -5.98 -16.96 -7.80
C PRO A 24 -5.29 -15.60 -7.95
N SER A 25 -3.96 -15.56 -7.92
CA SER A 25 -3.21 -14.29 -7.99
C SER A 25 -3.55 -13.48 -9.24
N GLN A 26 -3.85 -14.13 -10.37
CA GLN A 26 -4.29 -13.46 -11.60
C GLN A 26 -5.61 -12.71 -11.40
N SER A 27 -6.56 -13.25 -10.63
CA SER A 27 -7.84 -12.59 -10.37
C SER A 27 -7.69 -11.34 -9.50
N LEU A 28 -6.66 -11.27 -8.67
CA LEU A 28 -6.35 -10.11 -7.83
C LEU A 28 -5.56 -9.03 -8.61
N LEU A 29 -4.71 -9.45 -9.54
CA LEU A 29 -3.79 -8.57 -10.27
C LEU A 29 -4.41 -7.90 -11.51
N TYR A 30 -5.38 -8.53 -12.15
CA TYR A 30 -5.97 -8.06 -13.40
C TYR A 30 -7.40 -7.52 -13.18
N ALA A 31 -7.87 -6.69 -14.11
CA ALA A 31 -9.23 -6.15 -14.11
C ALA A 31 -10.27 -7.24 -13.88
N GLY A 32 -11.21 -7.00 -12.96
CA GLY A 32 -12.31 -7.90 -12.67
C GLY A 32 -12.81 -7.80 -11.24
N VAL A 33 -13.93 -8.49 -11.00
CA VAL A 33 -14.70 -8.44 -9.75
C VAL A 33 -13.83 -8.72 -8.51
N GLU A 34 -12.92 -9.69 -8.59
CA GLU A 34 -12.04 -10.07 -7.47
C GLU A 34 -11.07 -8.96 -7.08
N ARG A 35 -10.44 -8.32 -8.07
CA ARG A 35 -9.54 -7.17 -7.83
C ARG A 35 -10.28 -6.01 -7.21
N TYR A 36 -11.43 -5.64 -7.77
CA TYR A 36 -12.20 -4.49 -7.27
C TYR A 36 -12.76 -4.76 -5.88
N ALA A 37 -13.21 -5.99 -5.59
CA ALA A 37 -13.64 -6.38 -4.24
C ALA A 37 -12.48 -6.33 -3.23
N LEU A 38 -11.28 -6.76 -3.63
CA LEU A 38 -10.10 -6.68 -2.79
C LEU A 38 -9.74 -5.21 -2.49
N LEU A 39 -9.63 -4.37 -3.52
CA LEU A 39 -9.29 -2.96 -3.35
C LEU A 39 -10.31 -2.22 -2.49
N GLU A 40 -11.59 -2.46 -2.73
CA GLU A 40 -12.68 -1.92 -1.91
C GLU A 40 -12.52 -2.32 -0.44
N TRP A 41 -12.33 -3.61 -0.17
CA TRP A 41 -12.16 -4.11 1.19
C TRP A 41 -10.92 -3.51 1.88
N LEU A 42 -9.79 -3.44 1.18
CA LEU A 42 -8.55 -2.85 1.71
C LEU A 42 -8.72 -1.36 2.01
N PHE A 43 -9.29 -0.60 1.07
CA PHE A 43 -9.48 0.83 1.22
C PHE A 43 -10.44 1.17 2.35
N PHE A 44 -11.56 0.45 2.47
CA PHE A 44 -12.49 0.67 3.60
C PHE A 44 -11.86 0.30 4.95
N ARG A 45 -10.94 -0.67 4.98
CA ARG A 45 -10.20 -0.96 6.20
C ARG A 45 -9.23 0.16 6.58
N LEU A 46 -8.60 0.83 5.60
CA LEU A 46 -7.76 2.01 5.85
C LEU A 46 -8.58 3.22 6.29
N LEU A 47 -9.75 3.44 5.68
CA LEU A 47 -10.62 4.58 5.98
C LEU A 47 -11.33 4.45 7.34
N GLY A 48 -11.67 3.22 7.75
CA GLY A 48 -12.37 2.93 8.99
C GLY A 48 -13.76 3.57 9.08
N ASP A 49 -14.31 3.64 10.30
CA ASP A 49 -15.69 4.07 10.56
C ASP A 49 -15.95 5.55 10.28
N ARG A 50 -14.91 6.36 10.15
CA ARG A 50 -15.00 7.81 9.84
C ARG A 50 -14.75 8.13 8.37
N SER A 51 -14.83 7.12 7.50
CA SER A 51 -14.72 7.26 6.06
C SER A 51 -15.64 8.38 5.53
N PRO A 52 -15.13 9.34 4.73
CA PRO A 52 -15.98 10.28 3.99
C PRO A 52 -16.67 9.63 2.79
N PHE A 53 -16.33 8.37 2.50
CA PHE A 53 -16.83 7.58 1.38
C PHE A 53 -17.92 6.62 1.86
N THR A 54 -19.07 6.62 1.19
CA THR A 54 -20.20 5.71 1.48
C THR A 54 -20.03 4.38 0.76
N GLN A 55 -20.03 3.26 1.48
CA GLN A 55 -20.01 1.92 0.86
C GLN A 55 -21.17 1.75 -0.11
N GLN A 56 -20.85 1.44 -1.36
CA GLN A 56 -21.82 1.19 -2.41
C GLN A 56 -22.00 -0.32 -2.60
N ASN A 57 -23.25 -0.77 -2.78
CA ASN A 57 -23.52 -2.20 -2.94
C ASN A 57 -23.40 -2.61 -4.42
N TRP A 58 -22.18 -2.88 -4.87
CA TRP A 58 -21.88 -3.32 -6.24
C TRP A 58 -22.13 -4.82 -6.49
N GLN A 59 -22.72 -5.54 -5.54
CA GLN A 59 -22.86 -7.01 -5.57
C GLN A 59 -24.07 -7.52 -6.39
N GLY A 60 -24.66 -6.69 -7.26
CA GLY A 60 -25.75 -7.12 -8.13
C GLY A 60 -25.28 -8.11 -9.20
N ASP A 61 -26.07 -9.16 -9.45
CA ASP A 61 -25.80 -10.23 -10.43
C ASP A 61 -25.76 -9.75 -11.90
N ASN A 62 -25.89 -8.43 -12.11
CA ASN A 62 -25.99 -7.80 -13.42
C ASN A 62 -25.37 -6.40 -13.39
N MET A 63 -24.10 -6.28 -12.97
CA MET A 63 -23.33 -5.04 -13.22
C MET A 63 -23.24 -4.84 -14.72
N ASP A 64 -23.80 -3.75 -15.22
CA ASP A 64 -23.51 -3.32 -16.57
C ASP A 64 -22.14 -2.63 -16.64
N ARG A 65 -21.72 -2.26 -17.85
CA ARG A 65 -20.43 -1.61 -18.08
C ARG A 65 -20.35 -0.25 -17.38
N ASP A 66 -21.47 0.44 -17.23
CA ASP A 66 -21.50 1.78 -16.64
C ASP A 66 -21.35 1.68 -15.12
N ASP A 67 -21.98 0.68 -14.48
CA ASP A 67 -21.74 0.35 -13.07
C ASP A 67 -20.27 0.01 -12.81
N GLU A 68 -19.64 -0.79 -13.69
CA GLU A 68 -18.23 -1.18 -13.54
C GLU A 68 -17.33 0.06 -13.66
N THR A 69 -17.62 0.92 -14.63
CA THR A 69 -16.90 2.18 -14.83
C THR A 69 -17.04 3.11 -13.62
N ALA A 70 -18.25 3.23 -13.06
CA ALA A 70 -18.52 4.01 -11.87
C ALA A 70 -17.77 3.47 -10.64
N ARG A 71 -17.75 2.14 -10.45
CA ARG A 71 -16.99 1.50 -9.37
C ARG A 71 -15.49 1.75 -9.49
N ILE A 72 -14.93 1.64 -10.69
CA ILE A 72 -13.51 1.89 -10.94
C ILE A 72 -13.16 3.35 -10.65
N GLN A 73 -13.98 4.29 -11.12
CA GLN A 73 -13.82 5.72 -10.87
C GLN A 73 -13.84 6.02 -9.36
N TYR A 74 -14.81 5.43 -8.65
CA TYR A 74 -14.95 5.58 -7.21
C TYR A 74 -13.73 5.05 -6.43
N LEU A 75 -13.22 3.87 -6.80
CA LEU A 75 -12.00 3.32 -6.19
C LEU A 75 -10.78 4.19 -6.49
N ALA A 76 -10.68 4.81 -7.67
CA ALA A 76 -9.59 5.71 -8.02
C ALA A 76 -9.61 7.00 -7.19
N GLU A 77 -10.80 7.54 -6.90
CA GLU A 77 -10.98 8.68 -6.00
C GLU A 77 -10.52 8.35 -4.58
N ILE A 78 -10.86 7.16 -4.07
CA ILE A 78 -10.41 6.71 -2.76
C ILE A 78 -8.89 6.52 -2.73
N ALA A 79 -8.30 5.90 -3.75
CA ALA A 79 -6.86 5.71 -3.83
C ALA A 79 -6.10 7.05 -3.84
N ASN A 80 -6.63 8.05 -4.53
CA ASN A 80 -6.08 9.40 -4.51
C ASN A 80 -6.22 10.07 -3.13
N PHE A 81 -7.40 9.95 -2.50
CA PHE A 81 -7.63 10.49 -1.15
C PHE A 81 -6.69 9.89 -0.10
N LEU A 82 -6.43 8.58 -0.19
CA LEU A 82 -5.50 7.87 0.69
C LEU A 82 -4.02 8.16 0.36
N GLY A 83 -3.73 8.93 -0.70
CA GLY A 83 -2.36 9.21 -1.14
C GLY A 83 -1.63 8.01 -1.75
N ILE A 84 -2.36 6.95 -2.12
CA ILE A 84 -1.79 5.76 -2.78
C ILE A 84 -1.42 6.12 -4.23
N THR A 85 -2.25 6.92 -4.89
CA THR A 85 -1.96 7.47 -6.22
C THR A 85 -1.91 9.01 -6.19
N PRO A 86 -1.00 9.63 -6.95
CA PRO A 86 -0.84 11.10 -6.95
C PRO A 86 -2.02 11.84 -7.58
N MET A 87 -2.78 11.16 -8.45
CA MET A 87 -3.97 11.65 -9.13
C MET A 87 -5.04 10.55 -9.14
N ILE A 88 -6.26 10.90 -9.53
CA ILE A 88 -7.30 9.93 -9.84
C ILE A 88 -6.88 9.16 -11.10
N ASP A 89 -6.56 7.88 -10.94
CA ASP A 89 -6.04 7.02 -12.01
C ASP A 89 -6.80 5.69 -12.04
N THR A 90 -7.67 5.55 -13.05
CA THR A 90 -8.50 4.35 -13.25
C THR A 90 -7.71 3.19 -13.85
N ASP A 91 -6.61 3.45 -14.55
CA ASP A 91 -5.76 2.41 -15.16
C ASP A 91 -5.05 1.60 -14.07
N VAL A 92 -4.56 2.27 -13.03
CA VAL A 92 -3.97 1.62 -11.85
C VAL A 92 -4.99 0.74 -11.13
N ILE A 93 -6.22 1.22 -10.95
CA ILE A 93 -7.32 0.44 -10.36
C ILE A 93 -7.68 -0.77 -11.22
N GLN A 94 -7.73 -0.61 -12.54
CA GLN A 94 -7.95 -1.71 -13.48
C GLN A 94 -6.79 -2.72 -13.53
N GLY A 95 -5.64 -2.40 -12.96
CA GLY A 95 -4.46 -3.25 -13.06
C GLY A 95 -3.91 -3.28 -14.49
N ARG A 96 -3.83 -2.11 -15.12
CA ARG A 96 -2.98 -1.88 -16.30
C ARG A 96 -1.51 -1.83 -15.88
N GLY A 97 -0.61 -1.99 -16.85
CA GLY A 97 0.84 -2.02 -16.62
C GLY A 97 1.44 -3.42 -16.55
N SER A 98 2.72 -3.46 -16.17
CA SER A 98 3.53 -4.64 -15.94
C SER A 98 3.02 -5.48 -14.77
N TYR A 99 3.47 -6.73 -14.66
CA TYR A 99 3.15 -7.56 -13.50
C TYR A 99 3.65 -6.93 -12.19
N GLU A 100 4.85 -6.37 -12.24
CA GLU A 100 5.55 -5.75 -11.13
C GLU A 100 4.76 -4.56 -10.59
N GLU A 101 4.34 -3.60 -11.43
CA GLU A 101 3.54 -2.45 -11.01
C GLU A 101 2.22 -2.86 -10.31
N ARG A 102 1.59 -3.94 -10.78
CA ARG A 102 0.31 -4.41 -10.24
C ARG A 102 0.49 -5.12 -8.90
N ALA A 103 1.56 -5.89 -8.77
CA ALA A 103 1.93 -6.55 -7.52
C ALA A 103 2.41 -5.54 -6.48
N GLU A 104 3.18 -4.52 -6.89
CA GLU A 104 3.65 -3.43 -6.03
C GLU A 104 2.50 -2.62 -5.44
N LEU A 105 1.49 -2.24 -6.26
CA LEU A 105 0.30 -1.58 -5.74
C LEU A 105 -0.40 -2.42 -4.65
N LEU A 106 -0.66 -3.70 -4.94
CA LEU A 106 -1.32 -4.57 -3.96
C LEU A 106 -0.47 -4.77 -2.70
N HIS A 107 0.84 -4.93 -2.86
CA HIS A 107 1.77 -5.05 -1.74
C HIS A 107 1.71 -3.81 -0.85
N LEU A 108 1.84 -2.61 -1.44
CA LEU A 108 1.78 -1.35 -0.73
C LEU A 108 0.49 -1.22 0.08
N VAL A 109 -0.67 -1.46 -0.54
CA VAL A 109 -1.96 -1.29 0.15
C VAL A 109 -2.15 -2.32 1.26
N VAL A 110 -1.72 -3.57 1.04
CA VAL A 110 -1.79 -4.62 2.07
C VAL A 110 -0.87 -4.31 3.24
N ASP A 111 0.34 -3.80 2.99
CA ASP A 111 1.27 -3.38 4.03
C ASP A 111 0.72 -2.21 4.85
N LEU A 112 0.08 -1.24 4.19
CA LEU A 112 -0.59 -0.13 4.88
C LEU A 112 -1.70 -0.63 5.80
N VAL A 113 -2.51 -1.59 5.33
CA VAL A 113 -3.59 -2.19 6.12
C VAL A 113 -3.05 -3.03 7.28
N GLU A 114 -1.96 -3.77 7.05
CA GLU A 114 -1.28 -4.53 8.11
C GLU A 114 -0.72 -3.57 9.17
N ALA A 115 -0.03 -2.52 8.75
CA ALA A 115 0.51 -1.51 9.65
C ALA A 115 -0.59 -0.83 10.46
N SER A 116 -1.74 -0.52 9.86
CA SER A 116 -2.86 0.12 10.56
C SER A 116 -3.48 -0.77 11.65
N CYS A 117 -3.31 -2.09 11.59
CA CYS A 117 -3.76 -3.00 12.65
C CYS A 117 -2.91 -2.89 13.93
N TYR A 118 -1.71 -2.32 13.84
CA TYR A 118 -0.76 -2.21 14.94
C TYR A 118 -0.32 -0.77 15.22
N ALA A 119 -0.86 0.21 14.50
CA ALA A 119 -0.43 1.60 14.57
C ALA A 119 -0.72 2.22 15.94
N ASP A 120 -1.89 1.93 16.51
CA ASP A 120 -2.29 2.45 17.81
C ASP A 120 -2.07 1.42 18.91
N ASN A 121 -1.39 1.81 19.98
CA ASN A 121 -1.39 1.01 21.19
C ASN A 121 -2.74 1.20 21.90
N PRO A 122 -3.56 0.14 22.07
CA PRO A 122 -4.88 0.26 22.67
C PRO A 122 -4.85 0.71 24.14
N GLU A 123 -3.69 0.62 24.80
CA GLU A 123 -3.50 1.07 26.17
C GLU A 123 -3.13 2.55 26.27
N TRP A 124 -2.64 3.16 25.18
CA TRP A 124 -2.21 4.55 25.18
C TRP A 124 -3.36 5.49 24.82
N SER A 125 -3.43 6.62 25.52
CA SER A 125 -4.26 7.74 25.09
C SER A 125 -3.73 8.36 23.79
N VAL A 126 -4.57 9.11 23.08
CA VAL A 126 -4.18 9.81 21.84
C VAL A 126 -2.99 10.73 22.06
N ASP A 127 -2.93 11.43 23.20
CA ASP A 127 -1.82 12.33 23.53
C ASP A 127 -0.52 11.56 23.79
N GLU A 128 -0.61 10.39 24.42
CA GLU A 128 0.54 9.51 24.65
C GLU A 128 1.07 8.91 23.36
N GLN A 129 0.17 8.40 22.50
CA GLN A 129 0.53 7.91 21.16
C GLN A 129 1.23 9.00 20.36
N LEU A 130 0.66 10.20 20.29
CA LEU A 130 1.27 11.34 19.59
C LEU A 130 2.65 11.68 20.16
N SER A 131 2.80 11.69 21.48
CA SER A 131 4.09 11.95 22.13
C SER A 131 5.14 10.90 21.78
N LYS A 132 4.74 9.62 21.72
CA LYS A 132 5.62 8.51 21.35
C LYS A 132 6.02 8.56 19.88
N ASP A 133 5.07 8.89 18.99
CA ASP A 133 5.34 9.02 17.56
C ASP A 133 6.30 10.17 17.27
N VAL A 134 6.13 11.32 17.94
CA VAL A 134 7.06 12.45 17.82
C VAL A 134 8.46 12.05 18.33
N GLN A 135 8.55 11.39 19.49
CA GLN A 135 9.84 10.90 20.02
C GLN A 135 10.54 9.93 19.06
N LEU A 136 9.78 9.07 18.38
CA LEU A 136 10.31 8.15 17.38
C LEU A 136 10.85 8.92 16.16
N LEU A 137 10.09 9.88 15.64
CA LEU A 137 10.53 10.71 14.51
C LEU A 137 11.80 11.49 14.83
N ASP A 138 11.88 12.08 16.01
CA ASP A 138 13.08 12.78 16.47
C ASP A 138 14.28 11.83 16.55
N SER A 139 14.08 10.62 17.08
CA SER A 139 15.12 9.59 17.17
C SER A 139 15.60 9.12 15.79
N ILE A 140 14.69 9.00 14.82
CA ILE A 140 15.03 8.67 13.43
C ILE A 140 15.85 9.80 12.80
N ALA A 141 15.42 11.05 12.97
CA ALA A 141 16.12 12.22 12.44
C ALA A 141 17.53 12.33 13.03
N GLU A 142 17.69 12.11 14.34
CA GLU A 142 18.99 12.09 15.00
C GLU A 142 19.89 10.98 14.43
N LYS A 143 19.35 9.77 14.23
CA LYS A 143 20.10 8.66 13.63
C LYS A 143 20.50 8.93 12.20
N GLN A 144 19.62 9.53 11.38
CA GLN A 144 19.97 9.95 10.03
C GLN A 144 21.10 10.98 10.05
N ALA A 145 21.03 11.99 10.93
CA ALA A 145 22.09 12.99 11.08
C ALA A 145 23.43 12.35 11.49
N GLN A 146 23.41 11.35 12.38
CA GLN A 146 24.61 10.57 12.75
C GLN A 146 25.17 9.81 11.55
N ILE A 147 24.34 9.10 10.78
CA ILE A 147 24.76 8.33 9.59
C ILE A 147 25.40 9.23 8.53
N PHE A 148 24.86 10.43 8.33
CA PHE A 148 25.38 11.40 7.36
C PHE A 148 26.43 12.36 7.94
N SER A 149 26.85 12.17 9.19
CA SER A 149 27.90 12.99 9.80
C SER A 149 29.28 12.69 9.21
N GLU A 150 30.18 13.67 9.29
CA GLU A 150 31.56 13.52 8.81
C GLU A 150 32.36 12.47 9.59
N GLU A 151 31.95 12.16 10.82
CA GLU A 151 32.56 11.13 11.68
C GLU A 151 32.18 9.71 11.24
N PHE A 152 31.04 9.54 10.56
CA PHE A 152 30.53 8.27 10.03
C PHE A 152 30.72 8.14 8.51
N LYS A 153 31.85 8.63 7.97
CA LYS A 153 32.24 8.36 6.58
C LYS A 153 32.36 6.85 6.35
N LEU A 154 31.35 6.26 5.73
CA LEU A 154 31.31 4.84 5.36
C LEU A 154 32.51 4.41 4.50
N PHE A 155 33.18 5.37 3.85
CA PHE A 155 34.39 5.16 3.07
C PHE A 155 35.46 6.18 3.49
N PRO A 156 36.71 5.75 3.77
CA PRO A 156 37.85 6.64 3.90
C PRO A 156 37.96 7.56 2.67
N ALA A 157 38.42 8.79 2.87
CA ALA A 157 38.67 9.75 1.78
C ALA A 157 39.64 9.20 0.70
N ASP A 158 40.38 8.15 1.03
CA ASP A 158 41.40 7.51 0.19
C ASP A 158 40.86 6.39 -0.72
N VAL A 159 39.55 6.08 -0.66
CA VAL A 159 38.92 5.13 -1.60
C VAL A 159 38.75 5.81 -2.96
N GLN A 160 39.79 5.71 -3.79
CA GLN A 160 39.70 6.04 -5.22
C GLN A 160 38.82 5.00 -5.90
N ILE A 161 37.55 5.33 -6.13
CA ILE A 161 36.69 4.55 -7.02
C ILE A 161 37.28 4.71 -8.43
N GLN A 162 38.02 3.70 -8.90
CA GLN A 162 38.39 3.62 -10.31
C GLN A 162 37.11 3.40 -11.12
N SER A 163 36.51 4.49 -11.59
CA SER A 163 35.45 4.43 -12.59
C SER A 163 36.06 3.97 -13.91
N VAL A 164 36.13 2.66 -14.12
CA VAL A 164 36.38 2.10 -15.43
C VAL A 164 35.08 2.28 -16.22
N TYR A 165 34.96 3.39 -16.94
CA TYR A 165 33.95 3.53 -17.98
C TYR A 165 34.46 2.81 -19.24
N PRO A 166 33.74 1.80 -19.77
CA PRO A 166 34.01 1.31 -21.11
C PRO A 166 33.57 2.37 -22.12
N LEU A 167 34.48 2.72 -23.03
CA LEU A 167 34.23 3.53 -24.23
C LEU A 167 33.38 2.76 -25.24
#